data_AF-A0A534AX50-F1
#
_entry.id   AF-A0A534AX50-F1
#
_cell.length_a   1.000
_cell.length_b   1.000
_cell.length_c   1.000
_cell.angle_alpha   90.00
_cell.angle_beta   90.00
_cell.angle_gamma   90.00
#
_symmetry.space_group_name_H-M   'P 1'
#
loop_
_entity.id
_entity.type
_entity.pdbx_description
1 polymer ?
#
loop_
_entity_poly.entity_id
_entity_poly.type
_entity_poly.pdbx_seq_one_letter_code
_entity_poly.pdbx_strand_id
1 'polypeptide(L)'
;MALLAACVAMQARAQTDEIQVYDAQIAAPGVFNLTWHDNFTPSGQQTAATPGLLMPHHTLNGVPEWGYGVTRWFEAGLYLPLYSVTADGRVLLDGFKLRALF
;
A
#
# COMPACT_ATOMS: atom_id res chain seq x y z
N MET A 1 24.60 -15.98 28.81
CA MET A 1 23.39 -15.14 28.92
C MET A 1 22.66 -15.19 27.59
N ALA A 2 21.48 -15.82 27.54
CA ALA A 2 20.64 -15.79 26.35
C ALA A 2 19.64 -14.64 26.51
N LEU A 3 19.68 -13.65 25.62
CA LEU A 3 18.63 -12.63 25.53
C LEU A 3 17.42 -13.26 24.86
N LEU A 4 16.33 -13.48 25.61
CA LEU A 4 15.02 -13.71 25.02
C LEU A 4 14.52 -12.37 24.45
N ALA A 5 14.43 -12.27 23.12
CA ALA A 5 13.73 -11.17 22.47
C ALA A 5 12.22 -11.35 22.70
N ALA A 6 11.64 -10.51 23.55
CA ALA A 6 10.18 -10.45 23.72
C ALA A 6 9.56 -9.81 22.47
N CYS A 7 8.88 -10.60 21.65
CA CYS A 7 8.06 -10.08 20.56
C CYS A 7 6.85 -9.35 21.16
N VAL A 8 6.87 -8.01 21.14
CA VAL A 8 5.69 -7.20 21.46
C VAL A 8 4.70 -7.35 20.30
N ALA A 9 3.52 -7.90 20.58
CA ALA A 9 2.44 -7.96 19.61
C ALA A 9 1.91 -6.53 19.36
N MET A 10 2.30 -5.91 18.25
CA MET A 10 1.66 -4.68 17.76
C MET A 10 0.28 -5.03 17.18
N GLN A 11 -0.72 -4.19 17.44
CA GLN A 11 -2.01 -4.30 16.76
C GLN A 11 -1.79 -4.07 15.27
N ALA A 12 -2.09 -5.07 14.44
CA ALA A 12 -2.08 -4.94 13.00
C ALA A 12 -3.20 -3.99 12.57
N ARG A 13 -2.86 -2.91 11.87
CA ARG A 13 -3.84 -2.08 11.16
C ARG A 13 -3.90 -2.57 9.73
N ALA A 14 -5.07 -3.04 9.32
CA ALA A 14 -5.30 -3.44 7.94
C ALA A 14 -5.46 -2.19 7.07
N GLN A 15 -4.85 -2.20 5.89
CA GLN A 15 -5.17 -1.24 4.84
C GLN A 15 -6.63 -1.46 4.42
N THR A 16 -7.41 -0.39 4.39
CA THR A 16 -8.86 -0.45 4.21
C THR A 16 -9.31 -0.55 2.74
N ASP A 17 -8.42 -0.24 1.80
CA ASP A 17 -8.68 -0.31 0.36
C ASP A 17 -7.37 -0.47 -0.42
N GLU A 18 -7.32 -1.34 -1.43
CA GLU A 18 -6.16 -1.63 -2.28
C GLU A 18 -6.59 -1.88 -3.72
N ILE A 19 -5.98 -1.14 -4.65
CA ILE A 19 -5.97 -1.52 -6.07
C ILE A 19 -4.54 -1.65 -6.54
N GLN A 20 -4.26 -2.68 -7.34
CA GLN A 20 -2.98 -2.91 -7.99
C GLN A 20 -3.22 -3.51 -9.37
N VAL A 21 -2.61 -2.91 -10.39
CA VAL A 21 -2.58 -3.46 -11.73
C VAL A 21 -1.12 -3.60 -12.12
N TYR A 22 -0.71 -4.81 -12.48
CA TYR A 22 0.67 -5.13 -12.81
C TYR A 22 0.80 -5.46 -14.29
N ASP A 23 1.87 -4.98 -14.93
CA ASP A 23 2.29 -5.44 -16.27
C ASP A 23 3.20 -6.69 -16.20
N ALA A 24 3.47 -7.18 -14.98
CA ALA A 24 4.32 -8.32 -14.64
C ALA A 24 5.79 -8.20 -15.11
N GLN A 25 6.25 -7.01 -15.46
CA GLN A 25 7.65 -6.80 -15.85
C GLN A 25 8.55 -6.73 -14.61
N ILE A 26 9.73 -7.35 -14.70
CA ILE A 26 10.78 -7.29 -13.68
C ILE A 26 11.82 -6.29 -14.16
N ALA A 27 12.10 -5.26 -13.36
CA ALA A 27 13.18 -4.32 -13.65
C ALA A 27 14.53 -5.05 -13.79
N ALA A 28 15.37 -4.59 -14.71
CA ALA A 28 16.71 -5.15 -14.87
C ALA A 28 17.52 -5.03 -13.54
N PRO A 29 18.47 -5.95 -13.28
CA PRO A 29 19.28 -5.88 -12.06
C PRO A 29 19.93 -4.51 -11.86
N GLY A 30 19.73 -3.91 -10.69
CA GLY A 30 20.24 -2.57 -10.33
C GLY A 30 19.37 -1.39 -10.79
N VAL A 31 18.24 -1.64 -11.46
CA VAL A 31 17.35 -0.58 -11.96
C VAL A 31 16.20 -0.35 -10.99
N PHE A 32 15.91 0.93 -10.74
CA PHE A 32 14.71 1.37 -10.03
C PHE A 32 13.58 1.65 -11.00
N ASN A 33 12.36 1.29 -10.60
CA ASN A 33 11.11 1.71 -11.24
C ASN A 33 10.25 2.46 -10.22
N LEU A 34 9.34 3.30 -10.73
CA LEU A 34 8.32 3.95 -9.92
C LEU A 34 7.00 3.86 -10.67
N THR A 35 6.03 3.20 -10.06
CA THR A 35 4.64 3.17 -10.52
C THR A 35 3.80 3.92 -9.50
N TRP A 36 2.88 4.76 -9.96
CA TRP A 36 1.97 5.46 -9.09
C TRP A 36 0.55 4.95 -9.34
N HIS A 37 -0.02 4.28 -8.34
CA HIS A 37 -1.38 3.79 -8.38
C HIS A 37 -2.31 4.81 -7.72
N ASP A 38 -3.38 5.17 -8.41
CA ASP A 38 -4.45 6.01 -7.89
C ASP A 38 -5.80 5.40 -8.28
N ASN A 39 -6.72 5.37 -7.33
CA ASN A 39 -8.10 4.95 -7.50
C ASN A 39 -9.03 6.00 -6.90
N PHE A 40 -9.93 6.54 -7.70
CA PHE A 40 -10.97 7.42 -7.22
C PHE A 40 -12.32 6.72 -7.30
N THR A 41 -13.09 6.81 -6.22
CA THR A 41 -14.45 6.26 -6.16
C THR A 41 -15.48 7.39 -6.21
N PRO A 42 -16.09 7.67 -7.39
CA PRO A 42 -17.07 8.76 -7.53
C PRO A 42 -18.37 8.51 -6.77
N SER A 43 -18.70 7.26 -6.47
CA SER A 43 -19.87 6.91 -5.68
C SER A 43 -19.64 5.59 -4.97
N GLY A 44 -19.94 5.54 -3.67
CA GLY A 44 -19.66 4.40 -2.80
C GLY A 44 -20.48 4.50 -1.51
N GLN A 45 -20.21 3.60 -0.56
CA GLN A 45 -20.85 3.61 0.74
C GLN A 45 -20.48 4.87 1.54
N GLN A 46 -21.49 5.51 2.15
CA GLN A 46 -21.34 6.72 2.96
C GLN A 46 -21.36 6.43 4.46
N THR A 47 -21.59 5.18 4.85
CA THR A 47 -21.62 4.74 6.24
C THR A 47 -20.63 3.59 6.41
N ALA A 48 -19.77 3.68 7.42
CA ALA A 48 -18.81 2.63 7.72
C ALA A 48 -19.52 1.38 8.26
N ALA A 49 -19.26 0.21 7.65
CA ALA A 49 -19.81 -1.06 8.11
C ALA A 49 -19.20 -1.53 9.44
N THR A 50 -17.98 -1.07 9.75
CA THR A 50 -17.27 -1.35 11.01
C THR A 50 -16.51 -0.09 11.48
N PRO A 51 -16.25 0.05 12.80
CA PRO A 51 -15.49 1.18 13.32
C PRO A 51 -14.09 1.27 12.69
N GLY A 52 -13.74 2.43 12.16
CA GLY A 52 -12.43 2.70 11.56
C GLY A 52 -12.30 2.35 10.07
N LEU A 53 -13.34 1.81 9.44
CA LEU A 53 -13.34 1.59 7.99
C LEU A 53 -13.43 2.93 7.24
N LEU A 54 -12.61 3.08 6.20
CA LEU A 54 -12.67 4.19 5.28
C LEU A 54 -13.97 4.13 4.47
N MET A 55 -14.69 5.25 4.38
CA MET A 55 -15.89 5.36 3.55
C MET A 55 -15.43 5.65 2.11
N PRO A 56 -15.75 4.79 1.12
CA PRO A 56 -15.21 4.94 -0.23
C PRO A 56 -15.89 6.08 -1.03
N HIS A 57 -17.05 6.58 -0.61
CA HIS A 57 -17.73 7.66 -1.32
C HIS A 57 -16.84 8.91 -1.46
N HIS A 58 -16.55 9.34 -2.70
CA HIS A 58 -15.67 10.47 -3.04
C HIS A 58 -14.27 10.38 -2.41
N THR A 59 -13.74 9.17 -2.28
CA THR A 59 -12.41 8.95 -1.75
C THR A 59 -11.43 8.66 -2.88
N LEU A 60 -10.26 9.29 -2.82
CA LEU A 60 -9.09 8.98 -3.62
C LEU A 60 -8.14 8.14 -2.77
N ASN A 61 -7.73 6.98 -3.26
CA ASN A 61 -6.77 6.09 -2.62
C ASN A 61 -5.56 5.98 -3.54
N GLY A 62 -4.37 6.18 -3.03
CA GLY A 62 -3.18 6.11 -3.86
C GLY A 62 -1.93 5.67 -3.15
N VAL A 63 -0.93 5.29 -3.95
CA VAL A 63 0.36 4.83 -3.47
C VAL A 63 1.45 4.91 -4.55
N PRO A 64 2.60 5.50 -4.23
CA PRO A 64 3.83 5.29 -4.97
C PRO A 64 4.40 3.90 -4.66
N GLU A 65 4.60 3.12 -5.70
CA GLU A 65 5.23 1.83 -5.67
C GLU A 65 6.65 1.93 -6.26
N TRP A 66 7.63 1.70 -5.40
CA TRP A 66 9.04 1.66 -5.72
C TRP A 66 9.43 0.22 -5.99
N GLY A 67 9.96 -0.09 -7.16
CA GLY A 67 10.54 -1.40 -7.45
C GLY A 67 12.04 -1.29 -7.70
N TYR A 68 12.76 -2.32 -7.27
CA TYR A 68 14.20 -2.44 -7.50
C TYR A 68 14.51 -3.84 -8.01
N GLY A 69 15.06 -3.92 -9.23
CA GLY A 69 15.51 -5.17 -9.82
C GLY A 69 16.69 -5.73 -9.03
N VAL A 70 16.47 -6.78 -8.24
CA VAL A 70 17.52 -7.43 -7.45
C VAL A 70 18.26 -8.46 -8.31
N THR A 71 17.52 -9.26 -9.07
CA THR A 71 18.05 -10.22 -10.04
C THR A 71 17.17 -10.23 -11.29
N ARG A 72 17.55 -11.00 -12.32
CA ARG A 72 16.73 -11.13 -13.55
C ARG A 72 15.35 -11.78 -13.33
N TRP A 73 15.13 -12.36 -12.17
CA TRP A 73 13.89 -13.07 -11.79
C TRP A 73 13.35 -12.57 -10.44
N PHE A 74 13.88 -11.49 -9.89
CA PHE A 74 13.39 -10.98 -8.60
C PHE A 74 13.46 -9.46 -8.54
N GLU A 75 12.32 -8.86 -8.26
CA GLU A 75 12.18 -7.45 -7.94
C GLU A 75 11.67 -7.27 -6.50
N ALA A 76 12.39 -6.46 -5.72
CA ALA A 76 11.95 -6.02 -4.41
C ALA A 76 11.12 -4.75 -4.56
N GLY A 77 9.89 -4.77 -4.04
CA GLY A 77 8.96 -3.65 -4.09
C GLY A 77 8.70 -3.04 -2.71
N LEU A 78 8.48 -1.73 -2.69
CA LEU A 78 8.04 -0.95 -1.53
C LEU A 78 6.88 -0.06 -1.95
N TYR A 79 5.77 -0.15 -1.25
CA TYR A 79 4.63 0.74 -1.38
C TYR A 79 4.70 1.78 -0.27
N LEU A 80 5.03 3.03 -0.59
CA LEU A 80 5.21 4.06 0.43
C LEU A 80 5.08 5.49 -0.15
N PRO A 81 4.23 6.36 0.43
CA PRO A 81 3.19 6.07 1.42
C PRO A 81 1.92 5.52 0.78
N LEU A 82 1.21 4.65 1.49
CA LEU A 82 -0.21 4.40 1.22
C LEU A 82 -1.00 5.60 1.77
N TYR A 83 -1.86 6.19 0.96
CA TYR A 83 -2.65 7.34 1.37
C TYR A 83 -4.08 7.30 0.87
N SER A 84 -4.93 8.03 1.58
CA SER A 84 -6.32 8.29 1.19
C SER A 84 -6.67 9.76 1.36
N VAL A 85 -7.46 10.31 0.43
CA VAL A 85 -8.10 11.63 0.54
C VAL A 85 -9.60 11.41 0.56
N THR A 86 -10.24 11.71 1.68
CA THR A 86 -11.67 11.45 1.89
C THR A 86 -12.57 12.55 1.33
N ALA A 87 -13.88 12.27 1.22
CA ALA A 87 -14.89 13.24 0.79
C ALA A 87 -14.88 14.58 1.56
N ASP A 88 -14.55 14.52 2.86
CA ASP A 88 -14.43 15.69 3.74
C ASP A 88 -13.04 16.35 3.69
N GLY A 89 -12.17 15.92 2.78
CA GLY A 89 -10.85 16.51 2.52
C GLY A 89 -9.75 16.08 3.50
N ARG A 90 -9.97 15.05 4.33
CA ARG A 90 -8.92 14.54 5.21
C ARG A 90 -7.91 13.73 4.41
N VAL A 91 -6.63 13.96 4.66
CA VAL A 91 -5.53 13.15 4.14
C VAL A 91 -5.10 12.17 5.22
N LEU A 92 -5.14 10.88 4.90
CA LEU A 92 -4.79 9.78 5.79
C LEU A 92 -3.53 9.09 5.28
N LEU A 93 -2.68 8.67 6.23
CA LEU A 93 -1.55 7.79 5.96
C LEU A 93 -1.92 6.39 6.42
N ASP A 94 -2.11 5.50 5.44
CA ASP A 94 -2.65 4.16 5.65
C ASP A 94 -1.55 3.11 5.83
N GLY A 95 -0.28 3.54 5.71
CA GLY A 95 0.91 2.76 6.06
C GLY A 95 1.85 2.53 4.88
N PHE A 96 2.45 1.33 4.85
CA PHE A 96 3.31 0.87 3.76
C PHE A 96 3.19 -0.64 3.57
N LYS A 97 3.64 -1.14 2.41
CA LYS A 97 3.74 -2.58 2.11
C LYS A 97 5.08 -2.92 1.48
N LEU A 98 5.54 -4.14 1.72
CA LEU A 98 6.66 -4.74 0.98
C LEU A 98 6.11 -5.74 -0.02
N ARG A 99 6.75 -5.82 -1.20
CA ARG A 99 6.41 -6.78 -2.26
C ARG A 99 7.63 -7.54 -2.72
N ALA A 100 7.42 -8.79 -3.08
CA ALA A 100 8.36 -9.61 -3.81
C ALA A 100 7.70 -10.07 -5.11
N LEU A 101 8.31 -9.78 -6.25
CA LEU A 101 7.88 -10.22 -7.58
C LEU A 101 8.94 -11.12 -8.19
N PHE A 102 8.50 -12.25 -8.77
CA PHE A 102 9.33 -13.32 -9.29
C PHE A 102 8.97 -13.70 -10.73
#